data_AF-A0A9X3ZLE0-F1
#
_entry.id   AF-A0A9X3ZLE0-F1
#
_cell.length_a   1.000
_cell.length_b   1.000
_cell.length_c   1.000
_cell.angle_alpha   90.00
_cell.angle_beta   90.00
_cell.angle_gamma   90.00
#
_symmetry.space_group_name_H-M   'P 1'
#
loop_
_entity.id
_entity.type
_entity.pdbx_description
1 polymer ?
#
loop_
_entity_poly.entity_id
_entity_poly.type
_entity_poly.pdbx_seq_one_letter_code
_entity_poly.pdbx_strand_id
1 'polypeptide(L)' 'MKKPTFNRFTHWSREASKLERAGKYADAAKAWDVAMLNVTGENKAWCENRMAFCERMAVRPFKEGE' A
#
# COMPACT_ATOMS: atom_id res chain seq x y z
N MET A 1 -16.67 -0.31 26.52
CA MET A 1 -16.69 -0.58 25.06
C MET A 1 -15.61 0.25 24.39
N LYS A 2 -14.56 -0.36 23.83
CA LYS A 2 -13.55 0.39 23.06
C LYS A 2 -14.16 0.75 21.70
N LYS A 3 -14.38 2.05 21.43
CA LYS A 3 -14.80 2.53 20.11
C LYS A 3 -13.74 2.09 19.10
N PRO A 4 -14.11 1.54 17.92
CA PRO A 4 -13.13 1.27 16.88
C PRO A 4 -12.56 2.63 16.48
N THR A 5 -11.32 2.90 16.88
CA THR A 5 -10.58 4.04 16.38
C THR A 5 -10.46 3.83 14.87
N PHE A 6 -11.07 4.72 14.09
CA PHE A 6 -10.95 4.69 12.64
C PHE A 6 -9.47 4.88 12.29
N ASN A 7 -8.78 3.77 12.08
CA ASN A 7 -7.37 3.78 11.78
C ASN A 7 -7.25 4.03 10.27
N ARG A 8 -6.97 5.29 9.93
CA ARG A 8 -6.79 5.75 8.54
C ARG A 8 -5.74 4.90 7.83
N PHE A 9 -4.64 4.56 8.50
CA PHE A 9 -3.64 3.65 7.97
C PHE A 9 -4.22 2.27 7.65
N THR A 10 -5.05 1.67 8.51
CA THR A 10 -5.69 0.37 8.24
C THR A 10 -6.67 0.44 7.06
N HIS A 11 -7.37 1.56 6.90
CA HIS A 11 -8.26 1.76 5.75
C HIS A 11 -7.46 1.81 4.44
N TRP A 12 -6.45 2.69 4.37
CA TRP A 12 -5.63 2.88 3.17
C TRP A 12 -4.76 1.68 2.83
N SER A 13 -4.20 0.98 3.82
CA SER A 13 -3.44 -0.26 3.60
C SER A 13 -4.30 -1.39 3.02
N ARG A 14 -5.57 -1.52 3.45
CA ARG A 14 -6.50 -2.50 2.89
C ARG A 14 -6.91 -2.14 1.46
N GLU A 15 -7.15 -0.86 1.19
CA GLU A 15 -7.41 -0.37 -0.17
C GLU A 15 -6.21 -0.62 -1.09
N ALA A 16 -5.00 -0.29 -0.64
CA ALA A 16 -3.76 -0.53 -1.37
C ALA A 16 -3.59 -2.02 -1.71
N SER A 17 -3.80 -2.92 -0.75
CA SER A 17 -3.72 -4.37 -1.02
C SER A 17 -4.82 -4.91 -1.94
N LYS A 18 -6.00 -4.29 -1.99
CA LYS A 18 -7.00 -4.64 -3.02
C LYS A 18 -6.52 -4.21 -4.41
N LEU A 19 -5.92 -3.02 -4.52
CA LEU A 19 -5.38 -2.50 -5.77
C LEU A 19 -4.19 -3.34 -6.26
N GLU A 20 -3.31 -3.78 -5.36
CA GLU A 20 -2.24 -4.74 -5.65
C GLU A 20 -2.82 -6.02 -6.29
N ARG A 21 -3.86 -6.62 -5.69
CA ARG A 21 -4.52 -7.82 -6.21
C ARG A 21 -5.25 -7.60 -7.53
N ALA A 22 -5.73 -6.38 -7.77
CA ALA A 22 -6.37 -6.00 -9.03
C ALA A 22 -5.35 -5.68 -10.14
N GLY A 23 -4.04 -5.75 -9.86
CA GLY A 23 -2.98 -5.36 -10.80
C GLY A 23 -2.84 -3.84 -11.00
N LYS A 24 -3.56 -3.03 -10.21
CA LYS A 24 -3.53 -1.56 -10.26
C LYS A 24 -2.42 -1.01 -9.38
N TYR A 25 -1.18 -1.38 -9.69
CA TYR A 25 -0.03 -1.06 -8.84
C TYR A 25 0.25 0.45 -8.72
N ALA A 26 -0.03 1.24 -9.75
CA ALA A 26 0.12 2.70 -9.68
C ALA A 26 -0.83 3.35 -8.67
N ASP A 27 -2.09 2.89 -8.62
CA ASP A 27 -3.06 3.37 -7.63
C ASP A 27 -2.75 2.80 -6.24
N ALA A 28 -2.24 1.57 -6.17
CA ALA A 28 -1.80 0.96 -4.91
C ALA A 28 -0.65 1.75 -4.28
N ALA A 29 0.33 2.20 -5.07
CA ALA A 29 1.43 3.04 -4.59
C ALA A 29 0.92 4.34 -3.95
N LYS A 30 -0.04 5.03 -4.59
CA LYS A 30 -0.67 6.23 -4.02
C LYS A 30 -1.41 5.93 -2.71
N ALA A 31 -2.12 4.81 -2.64
CA ALA A 31 -2.80 4.40 -1.41
C ALA A 31 -1.80 4.06 -0.28
N TRP A 32 -0.65 3.48 -0.62
CA TRP A 32 0.45 3.27 0.33
C TRP A 32 1.07 4.57 0.82
N ASP A 33 1.28 5.55 -0.05
CA ASP A 33 1.76 6.89 0.32
C ASP A 33 0.81 7.59 1.30
N VAL A 34 -0.50 7.57 1.03
CA VAL A 34 -1.50 8.13 1.97
C VAL A 34 -1.53 7.35 3.29
N ALA A 35 -1.34 6.02 3.27
CA ALA A 35 -1.22 5.23 4.48
C ALA A 35 0.01 5.63 5.31
N MET A 36 1.15 5.92 4.66
CA MET A 36 2.38 6.38 5.32
C MET A 36 2.20 7.71 6.03
N LEU A 37 1.46 8.65 5.45
CA LEU A 37 1.21 9.96 6.07
C LEU A 37 0.43 9.84 7.40
N ASN A 38 -0.30 8.75 7.59
CA ASN A 38 -1.15 8.52 8.77
C ASN A 38 -0.54 7.52 9.75
N VAL A 39 0.63 6.96 9.46
CA VAL A 39 1.25 5.93 10.28
C VAL A 39 2.36 6.51 11.16
N THR A 40 2.38 6.09 12.42
CA THR A 40 3.41 6.51 13.39
C THR A 40 4.25 5.30 13.77
N GLY A 41 5.57 5.40 13.62
CA GLY A 41 6.54 4.38 14.06
C GLY A 41 6.88 3.33 12.99
N GLU A 42 7.03 2.08 13.44
CA GLU A 42 7.62 0.94 12.69
C GLU A 42 6.91 0.61 11.38
N ASN A 43 5.60 0.85 11.30
CA ASN A 43 4.80 0.57 10.11
C ASN A 43 5.11 1.51 8.93
N LYS A 44 5.89 2.59 9.14
CA LYS A 44 6.31 3.49 8.04
C LYS A 44 7.24 2.79 7.06
N ALA A 45 8.23 2.04 7.57
CA ALA A 45 9.16 1.27 6.74
C ALA A 45 8.43 0.16 5.97
N TRP A 46 7.42 -0.46 6.60
CA TRP A 46 6.60 -1.46 5.94
C TRP A 46 5.82 -0.88 4.75
N CYS A 47 5.20 0.29 4.92
CA CYS A 47 4.52 0.96 3.83
C CYS A 47 5.48 1.46 2.74
N GLU A 48 6.66 1.96 3.10
CA GLU A 48 7.67 2.39 2.13
C GLU A 48 8.10 1.24 1.22
N ASN A 49 8.38 0.07 1.80
CA ASN A 49 8.74 -1.13 1.03
C ASN A 49 7.59 -1.59 0.12
N ARG A 50 6.34 -1.49 0.59
CA ARG A 50 5.15 -1.81 -0.21
C ARG A 50 4.90 -0.82 -1.34
N MET A 51 5.10 0.47 -1.09
CA MET A 51 5.02 1.51 -2.10
C MET A 51 6.07 1.26 -3.18
N ALA A 52 7.34 1.05 -2.81
CA ALA A 52 8.42 0.77 -3.74
C ALA A 52 8.17 -0.49 -4.57
N PHE A 53 7.59 -1.53 -3.97
CA PHE A 53 7.14 -2.72 -4.69
C PHE A 53 6.07 -2.38 -5.73
N CYS A 54 5.04 -1.63 -5.34
CA CYS A 54 3.97 -1.21 -6.24
C CYS A 54 4.49 -0.31 -7.37
N GLU A 55 5.38 0.64 -7.09
CA GLU A 55 6.00 1.50 -8.11
C GLU A 55 6.81 0.67 -9.10
N ARG A 56 7.61 -0.29 -8.62
CA ARG A 56 8.34 -1.23 -9.48
C ARG A 56 7.37 -2.04 -10.35
N MET A 57 6.31 -2.58 -9.77
CA MET A 57 5.31 -3.38 -10.49
C MET A 57 4.50 -2.55 -11.49
N ALA A 58 4.33 -1.24 -11.24
CA ALA A 58 3.68 -0.33 -12.18
C ALA A 58 4.56 -0.03 -13.40
N VAL A 59 5.89 0.10 -13.20
CA VAL A 59 6.85 0.42 -14.28
C VAL A 59 7.27 -0.82 -15.05
N ARG A 60 7.57 -1.90 -14.34
CA ARG A 60 8.02 -3.18 -14.90
C ARG A 60 7.35 -4.30 -14.10
N PRO A 61 6.07 -4.62 -14.41
CA PRO A 61 5.47 -5.83 -13.88
C PRO A 61 6.39 -7.01 -14.22
N PHE A 62 6.55 -7.97 -13.32
CA PHE A 62 7.31 -9.18 -13.63
C PHE A 62 6.75 -9.73 -14.95
N LYS A 63 7.59 -9.76 -16.00
CA LYS A 63 7.25 -10.48 -17.23
C LYS A 63 7.07 -11.92 -16.79
N GLU A 64 5.83 -12.40 -16.86
CA GLU A 64 5.55 -13.82 -16.80
C GLU A 64 6.08 -14.41 -18.12
N GLY A 65 7.14 -15.22 -18.03
CA GLY A 65 7.67 -15.99 -19.17
C GLY A 65 9.01 -15.51 -19.73
N GLU A 66 10.10 -16.11 -19.22
CA GLU A 66 11.09 -16.81 -20.06
C GLU A 66 11.32 -18.19 -19.45
#